data_AF-A0A8E0VKK8-F1
#
_entry.id   AF-A0A8E0VKK8-F1
#
_cell.length_a   1.000
_cell.length_b   1.000
_cell.length_c   1.000
_cell.angle_alpha   90.00
_cell.angle_beta   90.00
_cell.angle_gamma   90.00
#
_symmetry.space_group_name_H-M   'P 1'
#
loop_
_entity.id
_entity.type
_entity.pdbx_description
1 polymer ?
#
loop_
_entity_poly.entity_id
_entity_poly.type
_entity_poly.pdbx_seq_one_letter_code
_entity_poly.pdbx_strand_id
1 'polypeptide(L)' 'MANLCREAAMGPIRSLTLEAIQNISPDEVRPVELEDFRAAFGQVRASVSTSDLEHYLKWNKQYGSFDAG' A
#
# COMPACT_ATOMS: atom_id res chain seq x y z
N MET A 1 -4.03 3.57 -0.22
CA MET A 1 -2.89 3.74 -1.17
C MET A 1 -1.63 4.29 -0.51
N ALA A 2 -1.67 5.42 0.22
CA ALA A 2 -0.45 6.00 0.82
C ALA A 2 0.38 5.02 1.66
N ASN A 3 -0.26 4.18 2.48
CA ASN A 3 0.44 3.18 3.29
C ASN A 3 1.10 2.08 2.45
N LEU A 4 0.47 1.67 1.34
CA LEU A 4 1.03 0.70 0.41
C LEU A 4 2.29 1.27 -0.26
N CYS A 5 2.22 2.51 -0.75
CA CYS A 5 3.39 3.17 -1.37
C CYS A 5 4.52 3.37 -0.36
N ARG A 6 4.20 3.74 0.89
CA ARG A 6 5.20 3.89 1.95
C ARG A 6 5.90 2.56 2.25
N GLU A 7 5.14 1.47 2.29
CA GLU A 7 5.70 0.15 2.55
C GLU A 7 6.56 -0.35 1.37
N ALA A 8 6.11 -0.16 0.13
CA ALA A 8 6.90 -0.47 -1.07
C ALA A 8 8.20 0.35 -1.13
N ALA A 9 8.17 1.63 -0.75
CA ALA A 9 9.36 2.49 -0.71
C ALA A 9 10.44 2.01 0.27
N MET A 10 10.08 1.21 1.27
CA MET A 10 11.04 0.58 2.19
C MET A 10 11.66 -0.70 1.63
N GLY A 11 11.13 -1.26 0.54
CA GLY A 11 11.65 -2.46 -0.12
C GLY A 11 13.12 -2.33 -0.52
N PRO A 12 13.53 -1.28 -1.26
CA PRO A 12 14.93 -1.02 -1.57
C PRO A 12 15.83 -0.95 -0.34
N ILE A 13 15.41 -0.23 0.70
CA ILE A 13 16.19 -0.05 1.94
C ILE A 13 16.39 -1.38 2.67
N ARG A 14 15.34 -2.21 2.77
CA ARG A 14 15.40 -3.52 3.43
C ARG A 14 16.16 -4.57 2.63
N SER A 15 16.45 -4.34 1.35
CA SER A 15 17.24 -5.24 0.51
C SER A 15 18.76 -5.11 0.72
N LEU A 16 19.20 -4.07 1.42
CA LEU A 16 20.62 -3.81 1.72
C LEU A 16 21.06 -4.59 2.97
N THR A 17 22.34 -4.98 3.02
CA THR A 17 22.94 -5.47 4.27
C THR A 17 23.17 -4.32 5.25
N LEU A 18 23.40 -4.65 6.53
CA LEU A 18 23.70 -3.66 7.56
C LEU A 18 25.01 -2.90 7.29
N GLU A 19 25.99 -3.52 6.64
CA GLU A 19 27.22 -2.85 6.23
C GLU A 19 26.97 -1.93 5.03
N ALA A 20 26.15 -2.35 4.06
CA ALA A 20 25.84 -1.55 2.88
C ALA A 20 25.05 -0.29 3.23
N ILE A 21 24.03 -0.41 4.10
CA ILE A 21 23.17 0.73 4.48
C ILE A 21 23.94 1.87 5.19
N GLN A 22 25.08 1.56 5.83
CA GLN A 22 25.92 2.57 6.49
C GLN A 22 26.76 3.40 5.51
N ASN A 23 27.06 2.86 4.34
CA ASN A 23 28.06 3.42 3.42
C ASN A 23 27.49 3.83 2.06
N ILE A 24 26.28 3.37 1.71
CA ILE A 24 25.62 3.67 0.44
C ILE A 24 25.22 5.14 0.34
N SER A 25 25.41 5.74 -0.84
CA SER A 25 24.84 7.06 -1.15
C SER A 25 23.34 6.95 -1.48
N PRO A 26 22.49 7.94 -1.15
CA PRO A 26 21.06 7.87 -1.46
C PRO A 26 20.72 7.63 -2.94
N ASP A 27 21.54 8.12 -3.87
CA ASP A 27 21.39 7.94 -5.31
C ASP A 27 21.78 6.54 -5.81
N GLU A 28 22.48 5.75 -5.00
CA GLU A 28 22.86 4.36 -5.29
C GLU A 28 21.80 3.37 -4.82
N VAL A 29 20.82 3.82 -4.04
CA VAL A 29 19.67 2.97 -3.64
C VAL A 29 18.86 2.65 -4.89
N ARG A 30 18.63 1.36 -5.13
CA ARG A 30 17.83 0.92 -6.28
C ARG A 30 16.44 1.58 -6.30
N PRO A 31 15.85 1.82 -7.47
CA PRO A 31 14.48 2.31 -7.56
C PRO A 31 13.49 1.29 -6.96
N VAL A 32 12.30 1.80 -6.60
CA VAL A 32 11.15 0.95 -6.24
C VAL A 32 10.64 0.26 -7.50
N GLU A 33 10.41 -1.05 -7.40
CA GLU A 33 9.94 -1.90 -8.48
C GLU A 33 8.59 -2.54 -8.16
N LEU A 34 7.98 -3.21 -9.14
CA LEU A 34 6.69 -3.88 -8.95
C LEU A 34 6.75 -4.96 -7.86
N GLU A 35 7.89 -5.63 -7.68
CA GLU A 35 8.07 -6.63 -6.65
C GLU A 35 7.95 -6.06 -5.23
N ASP A 36 8.39 -4.82 -5.01
CA ASP A 36 8.23 -4.13 -3.73
C ASP A 36 6.75 -3.93 -3.38
N PHE A 37 5.92 -3.64 -4.39
CA PHE A 37 4.47 -3.55 -4.21
C PHE A 37 3.85 -4.92 -3.93
N ARG A 38 4.30 -5.98 -4.61
CA ARG A 38 3.84 -7.36 -4.34
C ARG A 38 4.15 -7.76 -2.90
N ALA A 39 5.35 -7.45 -2.40
CA ALA A 39 5.73 -7.67 -1.02
C ALA A 39 4.89 -6.80 -0.06
N ALA A 40 4.70 -5.51 -0.38
CA ALA A 40 3.93 -4.57 0.44
C ALA A 40 2.46 -4.98 0.60
N PHE A 41 1.85 -5.63 -0.40
CA PHE A 41 0.49 -6.18 -0.28
C PHE A 41 0.37 -7.27 0.79
N GLY A 42 1.46 -7.98 1.11
CA GLY A 42 1.46 -8.94 2.22
C GLY A 42 1.40 -8.28 3.59
N GLN A 43 1.85 -7.03 3.71
CA GLN A 43 1.94 -6.28 4.98
C GLN A 43 0.79 -5.29 5.14
N VAL A 44 0.38 -4.62 4.06
CA VAL A 44 -0.66 -3.59 4.08
C VAL A 44 -2.01 -4.20 3.69
N ARG A 45 -2.96 -4.16 4.62
CA ARG A 45 -4.33 -4.61 4.40
C ARG A 45 -5.26 -3.47 4.00
N ALA A 46 -6.31 -3.78 3.27
CA ALA A 46 -7.41 -2.85 3.04
C ALA A 46 -8.00 -2.40 4.39
N SER A 47 -8.20 -1.10 4.55
CA SER A 47 -8.72 -0.52 5.80
C SER A 47 -10.23 -0.65 5.95
N VAL A 48 -10.92 -1.01 4.86
CA VAL A 48 -12.37 -1.18 4.83
C VAL A 48 -12.62 -2.61 4.35
N SER A 49 -13.46 -3.33 5.07
CA SER A 49 -13.84 -4.68 4.72
C SER A 49 -14.91 -4.71 3.64
N THR A 50 -15.07 -5.83 2.95
CA THR A 50 -16.18 -6.02 2.00
C THR A 50 -17.54 -5.89 2.70
N SER A 51 -17.68 -6.37 3.93
CA SER A 51 -18.92 -6.24 4.70
C SER A 51 -19.28 -4.78 5.00
N ASP A 52 -18.29 -3.94 5.31
CA ASP A 52 -18.53 -2.50 5.51
C ASP A 52 -18.98 -1.85 4.20
N LEU A 53 -18.33 -2.20 3.08
CA LEU A 53 -18.75 -1.72 1.75
C LEU A 53 -20.20 -2.12 1.44
N GLU A 54 -20.59 -3.37 1.69
CA GLU A 54 -21.97 -3.82 1.52
C GLU A 54 -22.96 -3.04 2.38
N HIS A 55 -22.57 -2.70 3.62
CA HIS A 55 -23.39 -1.88 4.50
C HIS A 55 -23.58 -0.47 3.92
N TYR A 56 -22.50 0.18 3.49
CA TYR A 56 -22.58 1.51 2.87
C TYR A 56 -23.41 1.51 1.58
N LEU A 57 -23.31 0.47 0.76
CA LEU A 57 -24.12 0.32 -0.45
C LEU A 57 -25.61 0.18 -0.14
N LYS A 58 -25.98 -0.65 0.86
CA LYS A 58 -27.38 -0.79 1.30
C LYS A 58 -27.94 0.52 1.84
N TRP A 59 -27.14 1.24 2.64
CA TRP A 59 -27.53 2.53 3.17
C TRP A 59 -27.74 3.56 2.06
N ASN A 60 -26.79 3.67 1.11
CA ASN A 60 -26.91 4.58 -0.03
C ASN A 60 -28.12 4.25 -0.91
N LYS A 61 -28.44 2.96 -1.09
CA LYS A 61 -29.64 2.55 -1.83
C LYS A 61 -30.94 3.02 -1.15
N GLN A 62 -30.98 3.06 0.17
CA GLN A 62 -32.19 3.41 0.92
C GLN A 62 -32.35 4.92 1.14
N TYR A 63 -31.26 5.65 1.33
CA TYR A 63 -31.27 7.04 1.78
C TYR A 63 -30.42 8.00 0.94
N GLY A 64 -29.67 7.48 -0.04
CA GLY A 64 -28.68 8.23 -0.81
C GLY A 64 -29.30 9.13 -1.88
N SER A 65 -28.52 10.13 -2.29
CA SER A 65 -28.91 11.10 -3.33
C SER A 65 -28.36 10.80 -4.73
N PHE A 66 -27.51 9.78 -4.85
CA PHE A 66 -26.89 9.37 -6.12
C PHE A 66 -26.88 7.85 -6.24
N ASP A 67 -27.14 7.37 -7.45
CA ASP A 67 -27.13 5.94 -7.72
C ASP A 67 -25.69 5.41 -7.80
N ALA A 68 -25.45 4.24 -7.21
CA ALA A 68 -24.14 3.58 -7.24
C ALA A 68 -24.05 2.72 -8.50
N GLY A 69 -24.00 3.38 -9.67
CA GLY A 69 -23.82 2.77 -10.99
C GLY A 69 -22.41 2.97 -11.51
#